data_AF-A0A3E1D104-F1
#
_entry.id   AF-A0A3E1D104-F1
#
_cell.length_a   1.000
_cell.length_b   1.000
_cell.length_c   1.000
_cell.angle_alpha   90.00
_cell.angle_beta   90.00
_cell.angle_gamma   90.00
#
_symmetry.space_group_name_H-M   'P 1'
#
loop_
_entity.id
_entity.type
_entity.pdbx_description
1 polymer ?
#
loop_
_entity_poly.entity_id
_entity_poly.type
_entity_poly.pdbx_seq_one_letter_code
_entity_poly.pdbx_strand_id
1 'polypeptide(L)'
;MIASDIGEKSQGLSKVDEPRWGEKPDDCFGYASDEERMAKRGLEDWELVESIPESQKKIPYWFIGVTVAVLLVAVGLSFPFWGLRPGDERPWVDWGFIIALFYVAAGSAFVRFMVNLYGSSIGGTLDSDKNNKEQSHELNAEK
;
A
#
# COMPACT_ATOMS: atom_id res chain seq x y z
N MET A 1 42.66 11.05 -57.54
CA MET A 1 41.29 11.57 -57.38
C MET A 1 40.63 10.79 -56.28
N ILE A 2 40.26 11.49 -55.20
CA ILE A 2 39.66 10.96 -53.98
C ILE A 2 38.14 10.96 -54.18
N ALA A 3 37.50 9.81 -54.02
CA ALA A 3 36.06 9.71 -53.81
C ALA A 3 35.83 8.58 -52.81
N SER A 4 35.95 8.92 -51.52
CA SER A 4 35.54 8.08 -50.41
C SER A 4 34.02 8.02 -50.38
N ASP A 5 33.47 6.92 -50.87
CA ASP A 5 32.06 6.60 -50.84
C ASP A 5 31.66 6.29 -49.38
N ILE A 6 31.15 7.30 -48.68
CA ILE A 6 30.62 7.15 -47.32
C ILE A 6 29.23 6.54 -47.50
N GLY A 7 29.20 5.20 -47.56
CA GLY A 7 27.97 4.42 -47.51
C GLY A 7 27.25 4.69 -46.19
N GLU A 8 26.25 5.57 -46.24
CA GLU A 8 25.30 5.81 -45.18
C GLU A 8 24.51 4.51 -44.96
N LYS A 9 24.94 3.70 -43.97
CA LYS A 9 24.16 2.58 -43.45
C LYS A 9 22.91 3.16 -42.80
N SER A 10 21.87 3.40 -43.60
CA SER A 10 20.51 3.45 -43.10
C SER A 10 20.19 2.05 -42.59
N GLN A 11 20.49 1.80 -41.30
CA GLN A 11 19.94 0.65 -40.60
C GLN A 11 18.44 0.83 -40.65
N GLY A 12 17.78 0.03 -41.50
CA GLY A 12 16.34 0.04 -41.63
C GLY A 12 15.75 -0.09 -40.24
N LEU A 13 14.99 0.92 -39.83
CA LEU A 13 14.26 0.91 -38.58
C LEU A 13 13.37 -0.33 -38.63
N SER A 14 13.69 -1.34 -37.80
CA SER A 14 12.82 -2.48 -37.63
C SER A 14 11.46 -1.96 -37.18
N LYS A 15 10.38 -2.53 -37.71
CA LYS A 15 9.04 -2.21 -37.25
C LYS A 15 8.99 -2.56 -35.76
N VAL A 16 8.94 -1.54 -34.91
CA VAL A 16 8.70 -1.72 -33.48
C VAL A 16 7.25 -2.18 -33.37
N ASP A 17 7.06 -3.36 -32.78
CA ASP A 17 5.71 -3.86 -32.52
C ASP A 17 4.97 -2.91 -31.59
N GLU A 18 3.66 -2.77 -31.78
CA GLU A 18 2.88 -1.84 -30.95
C GLU A 18 2.94 -2.30 -29.49
N PRO A 19 3.33 -1.42 -28.55
CA PRO A 19 3.44 -1.79 -27.15
C PRO A 19 2.08 -2.24 -26.63
N ARG A 20 2.03 -3.46 -26.08
CA ARG A 20 0.84 -4.01 -25.42
C ARG A 20 0.98 -3.81 -23.92
N TRP A 21 -0.13 -3.49 -23.27
CA TRP A 21 -0.15 -3.29 -21.82
C TRP A 21 0.32 -4.55 -21.09
N GLY A 22 1.31 -4.41 -20.20
CA GLY A 22 1.85 -5.51 -19.40
C GLY A 22 2.82 -6.44 -20.12
N GLU A 23 3.15 -6.19 -21.39
CA GLU A 23 4.20 -6.91 -22.11
C GLU A 23 5.45 -6.04 -22.21
N LYS A 24 6.60 -6.59 -21.78
CA LYS A 24 7.89 -5.94 -21.93
C LYS A 24 8.50 -6.36 -23.28
N PRO A 25 8.70 -5.45 -24.24
CA PRO A 25 9.29 -5.80 -25.52
C PRO A 25 10.74 -6.24 -25.37
N ASP A 26 11.12 -7.34 -26.03
CA ASP A 26 12.50 -7.86 -26.02
C ASP A 26 13.50 -6.92 -26.71
N ASP A 27 13.00 -6.01 -27.56
CA ASP A 27 13.80 -5.07 -28.33
C ASP A 27 14.16 -3.80 -27.53
N CYS A 28 13.76 -3.70 -26.26
CA CYS A 28 13.93 -2.51 -25.42
C CYS A 28 13.49 -1.21 -26.12
N PHE A 29 12.52 -1.26 -27.05
CA PHE A 29 12.10 -0.14 -27.90
C PHE A 29 13.21 0.43 -28.81
N GLY A 30 14.19 -0.38 -29.19
CA GLY A 30 15.31 0.00 -30.04
C GLY A 30 16.48 0.66 -29.30
N TYR A 31 16.50 0.63 -27.96
CA TYR A 31 17.64 1.07 -27.15
C TYR A 31 18.65 -0.08 -26.95
N ALA A 32 19.92 0.24 -26.68
CA ALA A 32 20.95 -0.79 -26.52
C ALA A 32 20.80 -1.59 -25.21
N SER A 33 20.13 -1.01 -24.21
CA SER A 33 19.77 -1.66 -22.96
C SER A 33 18.54 -1.04 -22.32
N ASP A 34 17.91 -1.78 -21.40
CA ASP A 34 16.82 -1.28 -20.56
C ASP A 34 17.24 -0.09 -19.69
N GLU A 35 18.48 -0.07 -19.20
CA GLU A 35 18.99 1.05 -18.39
C GLU A 35 19.08 2.33 -19.22
N GLU A 36 19.55 2.22 -20.47
CA GLU A 36 19.58 3.35 -21.40
C GLU A 36 18.17 3.83 -21.76
N ARG A 37 17.24 2.89 -21.97
CA ARG A 37 15.82 3.19 -22.18
C ARG A 37 15.23 3.93 -20.98
N MET A 38 15.41 3.42 -19.77
CA MET A 38 14.88 4.04 -18.55
C MET A 38 15.46 5.45 -18.35
N ALA A 39 16.74 5.65 -18.66
CA ALA A 39 17.39 6.96 -18.53
C ALA A 39 16.92 7.99 -19.58
N LYS A 40 16.63 7.56 -20.81
CA LYS A 40 16.24 8.46 -21.91
C LYS A 40 14.73 8.61 -22.09
N ARG A 41 13.99 7.50 -22.01
CA ARG A 41 12.55 7.40 -22.26
C ARG A 41 11.73 7.41 -20.97
N GLY A 42 12.28 6.91 -19.87
CA GLY A 42 11.55 6.75 -18.60
C GLY A 42 10.76 5.45 -18.54
N LEU A 43 9.96 5.33 -17.47
CA LEU A 43 9.03 4.21 -17.26
C LEU A 43 7.74 4.44 -18.07
N GLU A 44 7.21 3.38 -18.67
CA GLU A 44 5.87 3.41 -19.24
C GLU A 44 4.80 3.45 -18.13
N ASP A 45 3.60 3.97 -18.42
CA ASP A 45 2.55 4.21 -17.40
C ASP A 45 2.18 2.95 -16.60
N TRP A 46 2.20 1.79 -17.26
CA TRP A 46 1.98 0.49 -16.61
C TRP A 46 3.18 0.05 -15.75
N GLU A 47 4.41 0.32 -16.20
CA GLU A 47 5.62 0.04 -15.41
C GLU A 47 5.64 0.91 -14.16
N LEU A 48 5.14 2.15 -14.25
CA LEU A 48 5.00 3.05 -13.12
C LEU A 48 4.04 2.48 -12.08
N VAL A 49 2.86 2.04 -12.51
CA VAL A 49 1.87 1.40 -11.63
C VAL A 49 2.46 0.18 -10.92
N GLU A 50 3.19 -0.68 -11.64
CA GLU A 50 3.83 -1.88 -11.07
C GLU A 50 5.01 -1.53 -10.14
N SER A 51 5.71 -0.41 -10.40
CA SER A 51 6.84 0.05 -9.59
C SER A 51 6.43 0.69 -8.27
N ILE A 52 5.16 1.08 -8.11
CA ILE A 52 4.67 1.68 -6.87
C ILE A 52 4.70 0.62 -5.78
N PRO A 53 5.53 0.78 -4.73
CA PRO A 53 5.51 -0.15 -3.62
C PRO A 53 4.14 -0.08 -2.97
N GLU A 54 3.45 -1.21 -2.85
CA GLU A 54 2.20 -1.26 -2.11
C GLU A 54 2.43 -0.73 -0.70
N SER A 55 1.70 0.32 -0.31
CA SER A 55 1.79 0.92 1.01
C SER A 55 1.14 0.00 2.06
N GLN A 56 1.80 -1.11 2.36
CA GLN A 56 1.37 -2.21 3.24
C GLN A 56 1.70 -1.95 4.72
N LYS A 57 1.66 -0.69 5.21
CA LYS A 57 1.87 -0.45 6.64
C LYS A 57 0.57 -0.63 7.41
N LYS A 58 0.45 -1.82 8.02
CA LYS A 58 -0.57 -2.13 9.03
C LYS A 58 -0.59 -1.04 10.12
N ILE A 59 -1.78 -0.74 10.65
CA ILE A 59 -1.95 0.20 11.76
C ILE A 59 -1.11 -0.31 12.95
N PRO A 60 -0.18 0.51 13.49
CA PRO A 60 0.63 0.10 14.62
C PRO A 60 -0.20 -0.20 15.86
N TYR A 61 0.14 -1.27 16.60
CA TYR A 61 -0.59 -1.63 17.82
C TYR A 61 -0.57 -0.53 18.90
N TRP A 62 0.48 0.29 18.96
CA TRP A 62 0.54 1.42 19.90
C TRP A 62 -0.53 2.47 19.61
N PHE A 63 -0.89 2.69 18.34
CA PHE A 63 -1.92 3.66 17.96
C PHE A 63 -3.29 3.22 18.49
N ILE A 64 -3.60 1.93 18.35
CA ILE A 64 -4.80 1.32 18.94
C ILE A 64 -4.79 1.49 20.46
N GLY A 65 -3.64 1.24 21.10
CA GLY A 65 -3.47 1.45 22.55
C GLY A 65 -3.76 2.89 22.98
N VAL A 66 -3.24 3.89 22.24
CA VAL A 66 -3.52 5.31 22.50
C VAL A 66 -5.00 5.63 22.31
N THR A 67 -5.64 5.14 21.24
CA THR A 67 -7.07 5.34 21.00
C THR A 67 -7.92 4.80 22.15
N VAL A 68 -7.63 3.58 22.63
CA VAL A 68 -8.36 2.99 23.76
C VAL A 68 -8.13 3.80 25.04
N ALA A 69 -6.90 4.25 25.30
CA ALA A 69 -6.60 5.09 26.47
C ALA A 69 -7.38 6.41 26.43
N VAL A 70 -7.41 7.10 25.28
CA VAL A 70 -8.18 8.34 25.11
C VAL A 70 -9.68 8.10 25.29
N LEU A 71 -10.22 7.00 24.76
CA LEU A 71 -11.63 6.63 24.96
C LEU A 71 -11.96 6.42 26.44
N LEU A 72 -11.11 5.71 27.19
CA LEU A 72 -11.31 5.51 28.62
C LEU A 72 -11.26 6.83 29.40
N VAL A 73 -10.34 7.74 29.06
CA VAL A 73 -10.28 9.07 29.65
C VAL A 73 -11.55 9.88 29.33
N ALA A 74 -12.02 9.85 28.09
CA ALA A 74 -13.25 10.54 27.69
C ALA A 74 -14.49 10.01 28.41
N VAL A 75 -14.62 8.68 28.51
CA VAL A 75 -15.66 7.99 29.28
C VAL A 75 -15.56 8.38 30.76
N GLY A 76 -14.34 8.40 31.32
CA GLY A 76 -14.10 8.86 32.68
C GLY A 76 -14.60 10.29 32.90
N LEU A 77 -14.15 11.24 32.09
CA LEU A 77 -14.54 12.64 32.22
C LEU A 77 -16.05 12.89 32.00
N SER A 78 -16.75 11.95 31.34
CA SER A 78 -18.19 12.02 31.14
C SER A 78 -18.99 11.70 32.40
N PHE A 79 -18.41 10.99 33.38
CA PHE A 79 -19.07 10.76 34.66
C PHE A 79 -18.99 12.02 35.54
N PRO A 80 -20.02 12.29 36.36
CA PRO A 80 -20.06 13.42 37.27
C PRO A 80 -19.17 13.18 38.51
N PHE A 81 -17.89 12.87 38.31
CA PHE A 81 -16.92 12.57 39.37
C PHE A 81 -16.75 13.71 40.38
N TRP A 82 -17.03 14.95 39.94
CA TRP A 82 -16.93 16.16 40.74
C TRP A 82 -18.26 16.56 41.41
N GLY A 83 -19.27 15.69 41.32
CA GLY A 83 -20.62 15.93 41.83
C GLY A 83 -21.55 16.58 40.81
N LEU A 84 -22.84 16.45 41.06
CA LEU A 84 -23.91 17.07 40.27
C LEU A 84 -24.30 18.41 40.90
N ARG A 85 -24.81 19.33 40.07
CA ARG A 85 -25.37 20.60 40.56
C ARG A 85 -26.61 20.28 41.44
N PRO A 86 -26.84 21.02 42.55
CA PRO A 86 -28.08 20.88 43.31
C PRO A 86 -29.31 21.04 42.40
N GLY A 87 -30.20 20.03 42.43
CA GLY A 87 -31.39 19.93 41.57
C GLY A 87 -31.21 19.09 40.30
N ASP A 88 -30.04 18.50 40.08
CA ASP A 88 -29.73 17.67 38.91
C ASP A 88 -29.58 16.20 39.33
N GLU A 89 -30.54 15.35 38.92
CA GLU A 89 -30.63 13.93 39.33
C GLU A 89 -30.31 12.97 38.17
N ARG A 90 -29.29 13.28 37.36
CA ARG A 90 -28.94 12.42 36.23
C ARG A 90 -28.40 11.08 36.71
N PRO A 91 -28.88 9.96 36.15
CA PRO A 91 -28.31 8.66 36.42
C PRO A 91 -26.88 8.60 35.86
N TRP A 92 -26.00 7.89 36.56
CA TRP A 92 -24.61 7.71 36.14
C TRP A 92 -24.49 6.92 34.83
N VAL A 93 -25.42 5.99 34.59
CA VAL A 93 -25.49 5.17 33.38
C VAL A 93 -26.89 5.29 32.81
N ASP A 94 -26.99 5.67 31.54
CA ASP A 94 -28.23 5.74 30.79
C ASP A 94 -28.20 4.81 29.57
N TRP A 95 -29.34 4.70 28.89
CA TRP A 95 -29.45 3.95 27.63
C TRP A 95 -28.58 4.54 26.51
N GLY A 96 -28.30 5.84 26.56
CA GLY A 96 -27.37 6.51 25.65
C GLY A 96 -25.95 5.97 25.78
N PHE A 97 -25.52 5.61 26.99
CA PHE A 97 -24.21 5.01 27.25
C PHE A 97 -24.10 3.62 26.63
N ILE A 98 -25.15 2.80 26.73
CA ILE A 98 -25.21 1.48 26.10
C ILE A 98 -25.19 1.63 24.57
N ILE A 99 -25.97 2.55 24.02
CA ILE A 99 -26.01 2.85 22.58
C ILE A 99 -24.65 3.35 22.10
N ALA A 100 -23.99 4.23 22.86
CA ALA A 100 -22.67 4.75 22.54
C ALA A 100 -21.61 3.64 22.51
N LEU A 101 -21.62 2.74 23.50
CA LEU A 101 -20.70 1.60 23.53
C LEU A 101 -20.92 0.68 22.32
N PHE A 102 -22.17 0.40 21.98
CA PHE A 102 -22.52 -0.36 20.79
C PHE A 102 -22.05 0.34 19.51
N TYR A 103 -22.27 1.65 19.39
CA TYR A 103 -21.85 2.45 18.25
C TYR A 103 -20.34 2.42 18.04
N VAL A 104 -19.57 2.61 19.12
CA VAL A 104 -18.10 2.53 19.10
C VAL A 104 -17.64 1.12 18.71
N ALA A 105 -18.26 0.07 19.26
CA ALA A 105 -17.93 -1.31 18.90
C ALA A 105 -18.23 -1.63 17.43
N ALA A 106 -19.40 -1.22 16.93
CA ALA A 106 -19.80 -1.41 15.54
C ALA A 106 -18.89 -0.63 14.57
N GLY A 107 -18.57 0.63 14.88
CA GLY A 107 -17.64 1.43 14.10
C GLY A 107 -16.23 0.84 14.11
N SER A 108 -15.75 0.39 15.26
CA SER A 108 -14.45 -0.28 15.38
C SER A 108 -14.39 -1.58 14.57
N ALA A 109 -15.46 -2.38 14.61
CA ALA A 109 -15.59 -3.59 13.81
C ALA A 109 -15.62 -3.29 12.31
N PHE A 110 -16.34 -2.24 11.89
CA PHE A 110 -16.40 -1.79 10.51
C PHE A 110 -15.04 -1.31 10.00
N VAL A 111 -14.34 -0.46 10.76
CA VAL A 111 -12.99 -0.01 10.42
C VAL A 111 -12.03 -1.20 10.34
N ARG A 112 -12.08 -2.11 11.32
CA ARG A 112 -11.25 -3.34 11.30
C ARG A 112 -11.56 -4.20 10.09
N PHE A 113 -12.83 -4.34 9.71
CA PHE A 113 -13.25 -5.08 8.53
C PHE A 113 -12.69 -4.43 7.25
N MET A 114 -12.84 -3.12 7.08
CA MET A 114 -12.30 -2.38 5.92
C MET A 114 -10.76 -2.47 5.87
N VAL A 115 -10.08 -2.23 6.99
CA VAL A 115 -8.62 -2.33 7.06
C VAL A 115 -8.14 -3.75 6.72
N ASN A 116 -8.86 -4.79 7.16
CA ASN A 116 -8.50 -6.17 6.82
C ASN A 116 -8.88 -6.52 5.37
N LEU A 117 -9.94 -5.94 4.81
CA LEU A 117 -10.34 -6.17 3.42
C LEU A 117 -9.34 -5.55 2.43
N TYR A 118 -8.87 -4.33 2.72
CA TYR A 118 -7.95 -3.58 1.87
C TYR A 118 -6.47 -3.81 2.22
N GLY A 119 -6.17 -4.27 3.43
CA GLY A 119 -4.79 -4.54 3.91
C GLY A 119 -4.42 -6.02 4.00
N SER A 120 -5.34 -6.93 3.70
CA SER A 120 -5.03 -8.34 3.52
C SER A 120 -5.10 -8.65 2.04
N SER A 121 -4.17 -9.46 1.54
CA SER A 121 -4.10 -9.96 0.16
C SER A 121 -5.29 -10.87 -0.25
N ILE A 122 -6.46 -10.71 0.38
CA ILE A 122 -7.73 -11.30 -0.06
C ILE A 122 -8.24 -10.55 -1.32
N GLY A 123 -7.72 -9.35 -1.60
CA GLY A 123 -7.80 -8.68 -2.90
C GLY A 123 -6.66 -9.03 -3.88
N GLY A 124 -5.88 -10.08 -3.61
CA GLY A 124 -4.78 -10.52 -4.47
C GLY A 124 -3.49 -10.77 -3.68
N THR A 125 -3.24 -12.02 -3.30
CA THR A 125 -1.88 -12.47 -3.04
C THR A 125 -1.19 -12.49 -4.40
N LEU A 126 -0.43 -11.44 -4.71
CA LEU A 126 0.47 -11.45 -5.86
C LEU A 126 1.54 -12.53 -5.60
N ASP A 127 1.80 -13.36 -6.62
CA ASP A 127 2.71 -14.52 -6.56
C ASP A 127 4.17 -14.17 -6.14
N SER A 128 4.51 -12.89 -6.02
CA SER A 128 5.82 -12.39 -5.59
C SER A 128 6.21 -12.73 -4.14
N ASP A 129 5.25 -13.10 -3.28
CA ASP A 129 5.53 -13.43 -1.87
C ASP A 129 6.22 -14.80 -1.67
N LYS A 130 6.24 -15.66 -2.69
CA LYS A 130 6.97 -16.94 -2.62
C LYS A 130 8.49 -16.78 -2.71
N ASN A 131 8.97 -15.73 -3.39
CA ASN A 131 10.39 -15.61 -3.71
C ASN A 131 11.27 -15.22 -2.49
N ASN A 132 10.68 -14.55 -1.48
CA ASN A 132 11.42 -14.14 -0.29
C ASN A 132 11.69 -15.29 0.70
N LYS A 133 10.91 -16.38 0.63
CA LYS A 133 11.09 -17.56 1.49
C LYS A 133 12.20 -18.50 1.01
N GLU A 134 12.48 -18.56 -0.29
CA GLU A 134 13.57 -19.40 -0.81
C GLU A 134 14.94 -18.76 -0.57
N GLN A 135 15.07 -17.44 -0.80
CA GLN A 135 16.33 -16.72 -0.59
C GLN A 135 16.82 -16.71 0.86
N SER A 136 15.90 -16.71 1.84
CA SER A 136 16.23 -16.74 3.27
C SER A 136 16.57 -18.15 3.78
N HIS A 137 16.17 -19.20 3.06
CA HIS A 137 16.51 -20.59 3.38
C HIS A 137 17.89 -20.99 2.80
N GLU A 138 18.27 -20.49 1.63
CA GLU A 138 19.61 -20.74 1.07
C GLU A 138 20.73 -20.04 1.84
N LEU A 139 20.52 -18.79 2.28
CA LEU A 139 21.52 -18.03 3.04
C LEU A 139 21.85 -18.60 4.42
N ASN A 140 20.96 -19.42 5.00
CA ASN A 140 21.19 -20.09 6.28
C ASN A 140 21.71 -21.53 6.14
N ALA A 141 21.71 -22.10 4.92
CA ALA A 141 22.22 -23.44 4.66
C ALA A 141 23.73 -23.45 4.32
N GLU A 142 24.31 -22.29 4.00
CA GLU A 142 25.73 -22.14 3.64
C GLU A 142 26.64 -21.71 4.82
N LYS A 143 26.15 -21.75 6.06
CA LYS A 143 26.93 -21.40 7.27
C LYS A 143 27.06 -22.58 8.23
#